data_AF-A0A5E6MSE0-F1
#
_entry.id   AF-A0A5E6MSE0-F1
#
_cell.length_a   1.000
_cell.length_b   1.000
_cell.length_c   1.000
_cell.angle_alpha   90.00
_cell.angle_beta   90.00
_cell.angle_gamma   90.00
#
_symmetry.space_group_name_H-M   'P 1'
#
loop_
_entity.id
_entity.type
_entity.pdbx_description
1 polymer ?
#
loop_
_entity_poly.entity_id
_entity_poly.type
_entity_poly.pdbx_seq_one_letter_code
_entity_poly.pdbx_strand_id
1 'polypeptide(L)'
;MTPGLLDKPLHLPGGEADLERNMQVLAREYGLMVYPLDAKLTAVLAQVAAGYPVMARIGGGLWSDAHYVVVVGFNQQKSTVLLRSGMDRRLLMSFSDFESKWRSAGSWAILTQRPSQLPANVDAQRWRDAANATAQAGQEPAAAQALKVLAEKK
;
A
#
# COMPACT_ATOMS: atom_id res chain seq x y z
N MET A 1 -5.33 14.18 10.74
CA MET A 1 -3.97 14.06 11.28
C MET A 1 -3.06 14.99 10.49
N THR A 2 -2.24 15.79 11.16
CA THR A 2 -1.18 16.60 10.52
C THR A 2 0.04 15.72 10.24
N PRO A 3 0.78 15.93 9.12
CA PRO A 3 1.90 15.05 8.73
C PRO A 3 2.94 14.83 9.85
N GLY A 4 3.31 15.87 10.60
CA GLY A 4 4.30 15.76 11.68
C GLY A 4 3.88 14.91 12.89
N LEU A 5 2.61 14.50 12.98
CA LEU A 5 2.16 13.55 14.02
C LEU A 5 2.61 12.11 13.74
N LEU A 6 3.03 11.82 12.49
CA LEU A 6 3.49 10.49 12.09
C LEU A 6 5.01 10.34 12.20
N ASP A 7 5.77 11.43 12.34
CA ASP A 7 7.23 11.37 12.37
C ASP A 7 7.74 10.53 13.55
N LYS A 8 7.28 10.85 14.77
CA LYS A 8 7.65 10.12 15.99
C LYS A 8 7.31 8.62 15.93
N PRO A 9 6.07 8.19 15.62
CA PRO A 9 5.76 6.76 15.53
C PRO A 9 6.41 6.05 14.33
N LEU A 10 6.85 6.79 13.30
CA LEU A 10 7.66 6.23 12.19
C LEU A 10 9.17 6.24 12.47
N HIS A 11 9.58 6.74 13.63
CA HIS A 11 10.97 6.94 14.04
C HIS A 11 11.76 7.87 13.10
N LEU A 12 11.11 8.92 12.59
CA LEU A 12 11.73 9.90 11.71
C LEU A 12 12.15 11.17 12.48
N PRO A 13 13.33 11.76 12.17
CA PRO A 13 14.36 11.24 11.26
C PRO A 13 15.17 10.08 11.88
N GLY A 14 15.76 9.21 11.04
CA GLY A 14 16.68 8.13 11.45
C GLY A 14 16.13 6.70 11.27
N GLY A 15 14.83 6.53 11.02
CA GLY A 15 14.14 5.25 10.79
C GLY A 15 13.92 4.90 9.31
N GLU A 16 14.55 5.62 8.38
CA GLU A 16 14.29 5.51 6.94
C GLU A 16 14.57 4.10 6.39
N ALA A 17 15.59 3.43 6.91
CA ALA A 17 15.97 2.07 6.52
C ALA A 17 14.84 1.04 6.80
N ASP A 18 14.07 1.25 7.86
CA ASP A 18 12.99 0.38 8.31
C ASP A 18 11.59 0.94 7.98
N LEU A 19 11.50 2.03 7.22
CA LEU A 19 10.26 2.76 7.02
C LEU A 19 9.13 1.88 6.46
N GLU A 20 9.46 0.95 5.56
CA GLU A 20 8.52 -0.04 5.02
C GLU A 20 7.83 -0.84 6.13
N ARG A 21 8.62 -1.29 7.12
CA ARG A 21 8.14 -2.06 8.26
C ARG A 21 7.39 -1.16 9.23
N ASN A 22 7.96 0.00 9.57
CA ASN A 22 7.38 0.94 10.54
C ASN A 22 5.99 1.43 10.08
N MET A 23 5.83 1.76 8.79
CA MET A 23 4.53 2.15 8.22
C MET A 23 3.49 1.03 8.35
N GLN A 24 3.87 -0.23 8.11
CA GLN A 24 2.95 -1.35 8.22
C GLN A 24 2.57 -1.66 9.67
N VAL A 25 3.53 -1.59 10.59
CA VAL A 25 3.27 -1.73 12.03
C VAL A 25 2.30 -0.66 12.48
N LEU A 26 2.59 0.60 12.19
CA LEU A 26 1.76 1.73 12.58
C LEU A 26 0.34 1.63 11.99
N ALA A 27 0.20 1.25 10.71
CA ALA A 27 -1.10 1.03 10.10
C ALA A 27 -1.92 -0.03 10.86
N ARG A 28 -1.29 -1.14 11.26
CA ARG A 28 -1.95 -2.19 12.04
C ARG A 28 -2.33 -1.72 13.44
N GLU A 29 -1.49 -0.93 14.11
CA GLU A 29 -1.79 -0.32 15.41
C GLU A 29 -3.00 0.62 15.34
N TYR A 30 -3.24 1.26 14.20
CA TYR A 30 -4.47 2.03 13.92
C TYR A 30 -5.67 1.17 13.48
N GLY A 31 -5.57 -0.16 13.54
CA GLY A 31 -6.65 -1.09 13.16
C GLY A 31 -6.87 -1.19 11.65
N LEU A 32 -5.90 -0.77 10.83
CA LEU A 32 -5.96 -0.94 9.39
C LEU A 32 -5.36 -2.27 8.96
N MET A 33 -5.97 -2.86 7.95
CA MET A 33 -5.53 -4.05 7.28
C MET A 33 -4.42 -3.70 6.30
N VAL A 34 -3.23 -4.26 6.50
CA VAL A 34 -2.10 -4.16 5.56
C VAL A 34 -2.13 -5.36 4.63
N TYR A 35 -2.47 -5.14 3.36
CA TYR A 35 -2.66 -6.20 2.37
C TYR A 35 -1.63 -6.10 1.24
N PRO A 36 -0.66 -7.03 1.14
CA PRO A 36 0.34 -7.01 0.07
C PRO A 36 -0.27 -7.41 -1.27
N LEU A 37 0.23 -6.79 -2.34
CA LEU A 37 -0.18 -7.10 -3.71
C LEU A 37 0.82 -8.01 -4.40
N ASP A 38 0.35 -8.75 -5.39
CA ASP A 38 1.24 -9.51 -6.28
C ASP A 38 2.13 -8.56 -7.07
N ALA A 39 3.35 -9.00 -7.38
CA ALA A 39 4.35 -8.27 -8.15
C ALA A 39 4.00 -8.19 -9.66
N LYS A 40 2.78 -7.72 -9.98
CA LYS A 40 2.23 -7.57 -11.32
C LYS A 40 1.54 -6.22 -11.43
N LEU A 41 1.82 -5.45 -12.49
CA LEU A 41 1.17 -4.15 -12.68
C LEU A 41 -0.35 -4.26 -12.69
N THR A 42 -0.90 -5.34 -13.26
CA THR A 42 -2.35 -5.59 -13.27
C THR A 42 -2.96 -5.71 -11.88
N ALA A 43 -2.22 -6.23 -10.89
CA ALA A 43 -2.70 -6.32 -9.51
C ALA A 43 -2.84 -4.92 -8.89
N VAL A 44 -1.88 -4.02 -9.17
CA VAL A 44 -1.94 -2.60 -8.76
C VAL A 44 -3.10 -1.89 -9.44
N LEU A 45 -3.21 -2.00 -10.77
CA LEU A 45 -4.25 -1.32 -11.54
C LEU A 45 -5.67 -1.78 -11.16
N ALA A 46 -5.86 -3.06 -10.85
CA ALA A 46 -7.16 -3.59 -10.41
C ALA A 46 -7.65 -2.93 -9.12
N GLN A 47 -6.76 -2.67 -8.16
CA GLN A 47 -7.12 -1.97 -6.92
C GLN A 47 -7.45 -0.50 -7.18
N VAL A 48 -6.62 0.17 -7.97
CA VAL A 48 -6.84 1.58 -8.32
C VAL A 48 -8.15 1.76 -9.10
N ALA A 49 -8.49 0.82 -9.99
CA ALA A 49 -9.77 0.80 -10.69
C ALA A 49 -10.96 0.63 -9.73
N ALA A 50 -10.79 -0.11 -8.64
CA ALA A 50 -11.77 -0.25 -7.57
C ALA A 50 -11.79 0.94 -6.60
N GLY A 51 -11.02 2.01 -6.88
CA GLY A 51 -10.96 3.21 -6.06
C GLY A 51 -10.05 3.10 -4.83
N TYR A 52 -9.16 2.10 -4.80
CA TYR A 52 -8.25 1.87 -3.67
C TYR A 52 -6.84 2.37 -4.02
N PRO A 53 -6.34 3.40 -3.33
CA PRO A 53 -4.96 3.85 -3.50
C PRO A 53 -3.98 2.75 -3.11
N VAL A 54 -2.93 2.60 -3.92
CA VAL A 54 -1.87 1.60 -3.68
C VAL A 54 -0.60 2.31 -3.28
N MET A 55 -0.03 1.96 -2.13
CA MET A 55 1.31 2.39 -1.76
C MET A 55 2.34 1.46 -2.41
N ALA A 56 3.36 2.02 -3.04
CA ALA A 56 4.43 1.25 -3.70
C ALA A 56 5.80 1.89 -3.46
N ARG A 57 6.85 1.09 -3.54
CA ARG A 57 8.24 1.55 -3.51
C ARG A 57 8.82 1.52 -4.91
N ILE A 58 9.31 2.64 -5.40
CA ILE A 58 9.95 2.72 -6.72
C ILE A 58 11.41 3.16 -6.56
N GLY A 59 12.28 2.66 -7.43
CA GLY A 59 13.71 2.96 -7.43
C GLY A 59 14.25 3.22 -8.83
N GLY A 60 15.50 3.68 -8.90
CA GLY A 60 16.24 3.88 -10.14
C GLY A 60 15.92 5.15 -10.94
N GLY A 61 16.92 5.61 -11.72
CA GLY A 61 16.90 6.84 -12.52
C GLY A 61 17.89 7.90 -12.01
N LEU A 62 17.58 9.19 -12.23
CA LEU A 62 18.38 10.35 -11.79
C LEU A 62 18.40 10.58 -10.26
N TRP A 63 17.68 9.78 -9.47
CA TRP A 63 17.58 9.92 -8.01
C TRP A 63 18.28 8.72 -7.35
N SER A 64 19.13 8.99 -6.35
CA SER A 64 20.02 8.02 -5.72
C SER A 64 19.32 6.94 -4.91
N ASP A 65 18.10 7.20 -4.42
CA ASP A 65 17.45 6.38 -3.41
C ASP A 65 16.03 5.95 -3.81
N ALA A 66 15.66 4.73 -3.39
CA ALA A 66 14.29 4.24 -3.51
C ALA A 66 13.35 5.10 -2.66
N HIS A 67 12.17 5.42 -3.19
CA HIS A 67 11.19 6.25 -2.48
C HIS A 67 9.78 5.67 -2.60
N TYR A 68 8.93 6.08 -1.67
CA TYR A 68 7.54 5.63 -1.59
C TYR A 68 6.62 6.57 -2.38
N VAL A 69 5.68 5.97 -3.10
CA VAL A 69 4.65 6.65 -3.87
C VAL A 69 3.29 6.05 -3.60
N VAL A 70 2.23 6.81 -3.86
CA VAL A 70 0.86 6.32 -3.85
C VAL A 70 0.29 6.40 -5.26
N VAL A 71 -0.06 5.25 -5.84
CA VAL A 71 -0.80 5.15 -7.09
C VAL A 71 -2.27 5.45 -6.81
N VAL A 72 -2.79 6.52 -7.41
CA VAL A 72 -4.17 7.01 -7.15
C VAL A 72 -5.03 7.04 -8.40
N GLY A 73 -4.48 6.71 -9.56
CA GLY A 73 -5.21 6.67 -10.81
C GLY A 73 -4.36 6.08 -11.93
N PHE A 74 -5.01 5.78 -13.05
CA PHE A 74 -4.32 5.42 -14.30
C PHE A 74 -5.16 5.82 -15.51
N ASN A 75 -4.52 5.83 -16.68
CA ASN A 75 -5.17 5.97 -17.97
C ASN A 75 -4.73 4.78 -18.84
N GLN A 76 -5.68 3.90 -19.15
CA GLN A 76 -5.42 2.70 -19.95
C GLN A 76 -5.05 3.03 -21.40
N GLN A 77 -5.67 4.04 -22.00
CA GLN A 77 -5.43 4.42 -23.40
C GLN A 77 -4.03 5.04 -23.59
N LYS A 78 -3.59 5.83 -22.60
CA LYS A 78 -2.28 6.49 -22.61
C LYS A 78 -1.19 5.64 -21.95
N SER A 79 -1.55 4.50 -21.36
CA SER A 79 -0.65 3.64 -20.59
C SER A 79 0.14 4.40 -19.53
N THR A 80 -0.54 5.20 -18.71
CA THR A 80 0.09 6.00 -17.64
C THR A 80 -0.55 5.78 -16.29
N VAL A 81 0.25 5.73 -15.23
CA VAL A 81 -0.20 5.85 -13.84
C VAL A 81 -0.12 7.29 -13.36
N LEU A 82 -1.02 7.63 -12.44
CA LEU A 82 -0.99 8.87 -11.68
C LEU A 82 -0.53 8.58 -10.25
N LEU A 83 0.59 9.21 -9.87
CA LEU A 83 1.25 9.02 -8.59
C LEU A 83 1.14 10.28 -7.73
N ARG A 84 1.10 10.09 -6.41
CA ARG A 84 1.38 11.09 -5.39
C ARG A 84 2.69 10.73 -4.69
N SER A 85 3.58 11.70 -4.51
CA SER A 85 4.82 11.55 -3.74
C SER A 85 5.02 12.82 -2.93
N GLY A 86 5.21 12.73 -1.61
CA GLY A 86 5.50 13.86 -0.70
C GLY A 86 5.12 15.26 -1.21
N MET A 87 6.12 15.99 -1.72
CA MET A 87 5.97 17.36 -2.24
C MET A 87 5.42 17.44 -3.67
N ASP A 88 5.57 16.39 -4.48
CA ASP A 88 5.09 16.35 -5.85
C ASP A 88 3.68 15.75 -5.92
N ARG A 89 2.70 16.64 -5.94
CA ARG A 89 1.29 16.27 -5.88
C ARG A 89 0.81 15.63 -7.18
N ARG A 90 1.50 15.68 -8.32
CA ARG A 90 0.97 15.06 -9.55
C ARG A 90 2.08 14.60 -10.49
N LEU A 91 2.56 13.38 -10.25
CA LEU A 91 3.51 12.73 -11.15
C LEU A 91 2.78 11.75 -12.08
N LEU A 92 2.83 12.01 -13.38
CA LEU A 92 2.40 11.07 -14.41
C LEU A 92 3.60 10.25 -14.88
N MET A 93 3.45 8.93 -14.94
CA MET A 93 4.50 8.01 -15.35
C MET A 93 3.94 6.97 -16.29
N SER A 94 4.68 6.57 -17.32
CA SER A 94 4.25 5.48 -18.19
C SER A 94 4.18 4.16 -17.41
N PHE A 95 3.36 3.22 -17.86
CA PHE A 95 3.26 1.88 -17.28
C PHE A 95 4.61 1.17 -17.27
N SER A 96 5.35 1.24 -18.38
CA SER A 96 6.67 0.63 -18.50
C SER A 96 7.69 1.22 -17.54
N ASP A 97 7.71 2.56 -17.40
CA ASP A 97 8.64 3.22 -16.48
C ASP A 97 8.30 2.88 -15.03
N PHE A 98 7.02 2.93 -14.67
CA PHE A 98 6.57 2.56 -13.33
C PHE A 98 6.94 1.11 -13.01
N GLU A 99 6.59 0.16 -13.88
CA GLU A 99 6.86 -1.25 -13.67
C GLU A 99 8.37 -1.54 -13.58
N SER A 100 9.18 -0.88 -14.41
CA SER A 100 10.65 -1.01 -14.35
C SER A 100 11.22 -0.48 -13.05
N LYS A 101 10.81 0.73 -12.63
CA LYS A 101 11.28 1.34 -11.37
C LYS A 101 10.79 0.58 -10.14
N TRP A 102 9.54 0.12 -10.15
CA TRP A 102 8.94 -0.70 -9.10
C TRP A 102 9.68 -2.02 -8.94
N ARG A 103 9.95 -2.72 -10.05
CA ARG A 103 10.72 -3.96 -10.06
C ARG A 103 12.15 -3.77 -9.55
N SER A 104 12.80 -2.67 -9.92
CA SER A 104 14.15 -2.36 -9.41
C SER A 104 14.19 -2.16 -7.89
N ALA A 105 13.06 -1.81 -7.29
CA ALA A 105 12.90 -1.65 -5.85
C ALA A 105 12.22 -2.86 -5.18
N GLY A 106 12.25 -4.04 -5.81
CA GLY A 106 11.75 -5.29 -5.24
C GLY A 106 10.24 -5.51 -5.37
N SER A 107 9.55 -4.72 -6.20
CA SER A 107 8.11 -4.85 -6.46
C SER A 107 7.23 -4.80 -5.20
N TRP A 108 7.64 -4.04 -4.19
CA TRP A 108 6.86 -3.88 -2.97
C TRP A 108 5.65 -2.97 -3.23
N ALA A 109 4.44 -3.49 -2.97
CA ALA A 109 3.21 -2.71 -2.99
C ALA A 109 2.19 -3.26 -1.99
N ILE A 110 1.50 -2.37 -1.31
CA ILE A 110 0.49 -2.70 -0.31
C ILE A 110 -0.75 -1.82 -0.45
N LEU A 111 -1.87 -2.35 0.06
CA LEU A 111 -3.02 -1.55 0.46
C LEU A 111 -3.02 -1.36 1.97
N THR A 112 -3.55 -0.22 2.42
CA THR A 112 -3.98 0.00 3.79
C THR A 112 -5.51 0.21 3.78
N GLN A 113 -6.25 -0.75 4.32
CA GLN A 113 -7.71 -0.79 4.22
C GLN A 113 -8.36 -0.81 5.60
N ARG A 114 -9.59 -0.31 5.68
CA ARG A 114 -10.44 -0.56 6.85
C ARG A 114 -10.79 -2.05 6.90
N PRO A 115 -10.99 -2.63 8.10
CA PRO A 115 -11.37 -4.04 8.22
C PRO A 115 -12.70 -4.36 7.55
N SER A 116 -13.57 -3.37 7.35
CA SER A 116 -14.84 -3.54 6.64
C SER A 116 -14.74 -3.48 5.11
N GLN A 117 -13.54 -3.35 4.53
CA GLN A 117 -13.35 -3.04 3.12
C GLN A 117 -12.38 -4.04 2.48
N LEU A 118 -12.93 -4.96 1.68
CA LEU A 118 -12.13 -5.99 1.00
C LEU A 118 -11.42 -5.42 -0.24
N PRO A 119 -10.18 -5.88 -0.53
CA PRO A 119 -9.50 -5.61 -1.79
C PRO A 119 -10.30 -6.08 -3.01
N ALA A 120 -10.07 -5.46 -4.16
CA ALA A 120 -10.51 -6.02 -5.43
C ALA A 120 -9.83 -7.38 -5.63
N ASN A 121 -10.57 -8.38 -6.13
CA ASN A 121 -10.05 -9.74 -6.33
C ASN A 121 -9.34 -10.32 -5.10
N VAL A 122 -9.90 -10.10 -3.90
CA VAL A 122 -9.29 -10.55 -2.65
C VAL A 122 -8.91 -12.03 -2.66
N ASP A 123 -7.64 -12.31 -2.36
CA ASP A 123 -7.18 -13.62 -1.93
C ASP A 123 -7.57 -13.84 -0.45
N ALA A 124 -8.37 -14.87 -0.21
CA ALA A 124 -8.94 -15.16 1.11
C ALA A 124 -7.86 -15.50 2.14
N GLN A 125 -6.80 -16.22 1.76
CA GLN A 125 -5.75 -16.59 2.70
C GLN A 125 -4.92 -15.37 3.08
N ARG A 126 -4.51 -14.57 2.09
CA ARG A 126 -3.76 -13.33 2.29
C ARG A 126 -4.53 -12.33 3.17
N TRP A 127 -5.86 -12.29 3.06
CA TRP A 127 -6.69 -11.45 3.91
C TRP A 127 -6.75 -11.95 5.37
N ARG A 128 -6.84 -13.26 5.59
CA ARG A 128 -6.75 -13.85 6.94
C ARG A 128 -5.40 -13.57 7.57
N ASP A 129 -4.31 -13.69 6.82
CA ASP A 129 -2.96 -13.40 7.31
C ASP A 129 -2.84 -11.93 7.73
N ALA A 130 -3.40 -11.00 6.94
CA ALA A 130 -3.47 -9.59 7.30
C ALA A 130 -4.31 -9.36 8.58
N ALA A 131 -5.43 -10.08 8.75
CA ALA A 131 -6.26 -9.99 9.96
C ALA A 131 -5.51 -10.49 11.19
N ASN A 132 -4.81 -11.62 11.08
CA ASN A 132 -4.00 -12.18 12.16
C ASN A 132 -2.88 -11.23 12.57
N ALA A 133 -2.17 -10.62 11.61
CA ALA A 133 -1.15 -9.63 11.90
C ALA A 133 -1.73 -8.37 12.58
N THR A 134 -2.96 -8.00 12.25
CA THR A 134 -3.67 -6.87 12.89
C THR A 134 -4.10 -7.20 14.32
N ALA A 135 -4.56 -8.44 14.56
CA ALA A 135 -4.84 -8.93 15.92
C ALA A 135 -3.58 -8.94 16.79
N GLN A 136 -2.44 -9.40 16.26
CA GLN A 136 -1.16 -9.39 16.96
C GLN A 136 -0.67 -7.98 17.31
N ALA A 137 -1.13 -6.96 16.59
CA ALA A 137 -0.88 -5.55 16.93
C ALA A 137 -1.87 -5.00 17.99
N GLY A 138 -2.65 -5.86 18.65
CA GLY A 138 -3.62 -5.50 19.68
C GLY A 138 -4.99 -5.07 19.14
N GLN A 139 -5.22 -5.16 17.83
CA GLN A 139 -6.46 -4.73 17.18
C GLN A 139 -7.38 -5.92 16.88
N GLU A 140 -7.67 -6.73 17.90
CA GLU A 140 -8.55 -7.90 17.81
C GLU A 140 -9.96 -7.57 17.26
N PRO A 141 -10.63 -6.46 17.65
CA PRO A 141 -11.94 -6.12 17.09
C PRO A 141 -11.88 -5.84 15.58
N ALA A 142 -10.82 -5.18 15.11
CA ALA A 142 -10.62 -4.92 13.70
C ALA A 142 -10.38 -6.22 12.91
N ALA A 143 -9.55 -7.11 13.45
CA ALA A 143 -9.29 -8.42 12.86
C ALA A 143 -10.58 -9.27 12.77
N ALA A 144 -11.37 -9.32 13.84
CA ALA A 144 -12.64 -10.04 13.86
C ALA A 144 -13.62 -9.49 12.81
N GLN A 145 -13.72 -8.16 12.69
CA GLN A 145 -14.53 -7.52 11.66
C GLN A 145 -14.04 -7.88 10.25
N ALA A 146 -12.72 -7.89 10.01
CA ALA A 146 -12.15 -8.26 8.72
C ALA A 146 -12.48 -9.70 8.31
N LEU A 147 -12.41 -10.64 9.25
CA LEU A 147 -12.78 -12.05 9.02
C LEU A 147 -14.28 -12.20 8.75
N LYS A 148 -15.12 -11.44 9.47
CA LYS A 148 -16.57 -11.42 9.25
C LYS A 148 -16.92 -10.96 7.83
N VAL A 149 -16.36 -9.84 7.37
CA VAL A 149 -16.64 -9.32 6.02
C VAL A 149 -16.16 -10.29 4.94
N LEU A 150 -15.03 -10.99 5.15
CA LEU A 150 -14.59 -12.03 4.21
C LEU A 150 -15.60 -13.19 4.13
N ALA A 151 -16.19 -13.61 5.26
CA ALA A 151 -17.15 -14.69 5.31
C ALA A 151 -18.52 -14.34 4.70
N GLU A 152 -18.88 -13.05 4.68
CA GLU A 152 -20.13 -12.53 4.10
C GLU A 152 -20.07 -12.39 2.57
N LYS A 153 -18.88 -12.33 1.97
CA LYS A 153 -18.66 -12.21 0.51
C LYS A 153 -18.91 -13.52 -0.28
N LYS A 154 -19.79 -14.40 0.21
CA LYS A 154 -20.16 -15.64 -0.49
C LYS A 154 -20.85 -15.36 -1.82
#